data_AF-A0A3N5Z8K6-F1
#
_entry.id   AF-A0A3N5Z8K6-F1
#
_cell.length_a   1.000
_cell.length_b   1.000
_cell.length_c   1.000
_cell.angle_alpha   90.00
_cell.angle_beta   90.00
_cell.angle_gamma   90.00
#
_symmetry.space_group_name_H-M   'P 1'
#
loop_
_entity.id
_entity.type
_entity.pdbx_description
1 polymer ?
#
loop_
_entity_poly.entity_id
_entity_poly.type
_entity_poly.pdbx_seq_one_letter_code
_entity_poly.pdbx_strand_id
1 'polypeptide(L)' 'MGQVTIYLDNETEKKMVNIVKKRGLSKSKWIADLIKDKTTNTWPESIIKLAGKWKDMPDAEEVRKDMGVDHKREPI' A
#
# COMPACT_ATOMS: atom_id res chain seq x y z
N MET A 1 23.34 -15.41 -3.21
CA MET A 1 21.87 -15.18 -3.21
C MET A 1 21.25 -16.15 -2.22
N GLY A 2 20.29 -15.70 -1.40
CA GLY A 2 19.62 -16.57 -0.43
C GLY A 2 18.57 -17.46 -1.10
N GLN A 3 18.52 -18.73 -0.71
CA GLN A 3 17.45 -19.66 -1.08
C GLN A 3 16.55 -19.87 0.13
N VAL A 4 15.24 -19.88 -0.09
CA VAL A 4 14.24 -20.13 0.95
C VAL A 4 13.34 -21.26 0.52
N THR A 5 13.12 -22.23 1.41
CA THR A 5 12.10 -23.26 1.29
C THR A 5 10.97 -22.92 2.25
N ILE A 6 9.75 -22.81 1.74
CA ILE A 6 8.56 -22.49 2.54
C ILE A 6 7.50 -23.57 2.35
N TYR A 7 6.76 -23.88 3.41
CA TYR A 7 5.57 -24.70 3.32
C TYR A 7 4.38 -23.80 2.97
N LEU A 8 3.57 -24.24 2.00
CA LEU A 8 2.32 -23.61 1.62
C LEU A 8 1.22 -24.65 1.79
N ASP A 9 0.09 -24.23 2.35
CA ASP A 9 -1.11 -25.06 2.31
C ASP A 9 -1.64 -25.16 0.87
N ASN A 10 -2.49 -26.16 0.64
CA ASN A 10 -3.04 -26.46 -0.68
C ASN A 10 -3.83 -25.30 -1.28
N GLU A 11 -4.51 -24.49 -0.47
CA GLU A 11 -5.27 -23.34 -0.99
C GLU A 11 -4.35 -22.21 -1.42
N THR A 12 -3.34 -21.91 -0.60
CA THR A 12 -2.35 -20.88 -0.90
C THR A 12 -1.53 -21.24 -2.14
N GLU A 13 -1.13 -22.50 -2.30
CA GLU A 13 -0.44 -22.93 -3.53
C GLU A 13 -1.34 -22.76 -4.76
N LYS A 14 -2.61 -23.16 -4.69
CA LYS A 14 -3.57 -22.99 -5.81
C LYS A 14 -3.73 -21.52 -6.19
N LYS A 15 -3.88 -20.62 -5.20
CA LYS A 15 -3.97 -19.17 -5.44
C LYS A 15 -2.71 -18.63 -6.10
N MET A 16 -1.53 -19.03 -5.63
CA MET A 16 -0.26 -18.65 -6.25
C MET A 16 -0.20 -19.11 -7.71
N VAL A 17 -0.44 -20.39 -8.00
CA VAL A 17 -0.38 -20.93 -9.37
C VAL A 17 -1.33 -20.17 -10.31
N ASN A 18 -2.55 -19.86 -9.86
CA ASN A 18 -3.52 -19.11 -10.65
C ASN A 18 -3.04 -17.69 -10.98
N ILE A 19 -2.48 -16.96 -10.01
CA ILE A 19 -1.98 -15.61 -10.22
C ILE A 19 -0.76 -15.61 -11.13
N VAL A 20 0.18 -16.52 -10.91
CA VAL A 20 1.41 -16.67 -11.69
C VAL A 20 1.07 -16.95 -13.17
N LYS A 21 0.10 -17.84 -13.44
CA LYS A 21 -0.43 -18.09 -14.79
C LYS A 21 -1.07 -16.85 -15.41
N LYS A 22 -1.93 -16.14 -14.68
CA LYS A 22 -2.60 -14.92 -15.17
C LYS A 22 -1.63 -13.79 -15.51
N ARG A 23 -0.53 -13.68 -14.74
CA ARG A 23 0.48 -12.61 -14.89
C ARG A 23 1.64 -12.98 -15.82
N GLY A 24 1.77 -14.25 -16.23
CA GLY A 24 2.88 -14.71 -17.06
C GLY A 24 4.25 -14.63 -16.37
N LEU A 25 4.30 -14.71 -15.03
CA LEU A 25 5.54 -14.67 -14.25
C LEU A 25 5.95 -16.09 -13.82
N SER A 26 7.18 -16.27 -13.32
CA SER A 26 7.55 -17.50 -12.62
C SER A 26 7.15 -17.43 -11.14
N LYS A 27 6.97 -18.58 -10.49
CA LYS A 27 6.65 -18.65 -9.04
C LYS A 27 7.68 -17.89 -8.21
N SER A 28 8.97 -18.13 -8.44
CA SER A 28 10.07 -17.50 -7.70
C SER A 28 10.12 -15.98 -7.90
N LYS A 29 9.91 -15.49 -9.13
CA LYS A 29 9.85 -14.06 -9.40
C LYS A 29 8.67 -13.41 -8.69
N TRP A 30 7.50 -14.04 -8.75
CA TRP A 30 6.31 -13.54 -8.08
C TRP A 30 6.48 -13.47 -6.55
N ILE A 31 7.08 -14.48 -5.92
CA ILE A 31 7.37 -14.47 -4.47
C ILE A 31 8.39 -13.37 -4.14
N ALA A 32 9.46 -13.23 -4.92
CA ALA A 32 10.48 -12.21 -4.68
C ALA A 32 9.91 -10.79 -4.79
N ASP A 33 9.06 -10.54 -5.79
CA ASP A 33 8.38 -9.26 -5.97
C ASP A 33 7.38 -9.02 -4.83
N LEU A 34 6.63 -10.04 -4.40
CA LEU A 34 5.72 -9.94 -3.25
C LEU A 34 6.46 -9.59 -1.95
N ILE A 35 7.64 -10.16 -1.71
CA ILE A 35 8.46 -9.82 -0.54
C ILE A 35 8.87 -8.36 -0.61
N LYS A 36 9.35 -7.88 -1.75
CA LYS A 36 9.72 -6.46 -1.93
C LYS A 36 8.52 -5.54 -1.71
N ASP A 37 7.36 -5.86 -2.30
CA ASP A 37 6.15 -5.06 -2.16
C ASP A 37 5.69 -4.98 -0.70
N LYS A 38 5.87 -6.05 0.08
CA LYS A 38 5.47 -6.12 1.50
C LYS A 38 6.49 -5.53 2.47
N THR A 39 7.76 -5.42 2.09
CA THR A 39 8.80 -4.80 2.91
C THR A 39 9.07 -3.34 2.55
N THR A 40 8.50 -2.87 1.44
CA THR A 40 8.60 -1.46 1.03
C THR A 40 7.86 -0.59 2.04
N ASN A 41 8.58 0.37 2.63
CA ASN A 41 8.04 1.33 3.59
C ASN A 41 7.64 2.67 2.93
N THR A 42 7.61 2.71 1.60
CA THR A 42 7.29 3.89 0.82
C THR A 42 6.00 3.67 0.02
N TRP A 43 5.30 4.76 -0.25
CA TRP A 43 4.12 4.71 -1.13
C TRP A 43 4.55 4.36 -2.56
N PRO A 44 3.75 3.54 -3.28
CA PRO A 44 3.97 3.31 -4.70
C PRO A 44 3.97 4.64 -5.46
N GLU A 45 4.81 4.75 -6.50
CA GLU A 45 4.94 5.98 -7.29
C GLU A 45 3.61 6.42 -7.92
N SER A 46 2.74 5.45 -8.27
CA SER A 46 1.38 5.72 -8.75
C SER A 46 0.53 6.48 -7.73
N ILE A 47 0.69 6.19 -6.43
CA ILE A 47 -0.01 6.88 -5.34
C ILE A 47 0.60 8.26 -5.10
N ILE A 48 1.92 8.37 -5.10
CA ILE A 48 2.62 9.66 -4.95
C ILE A 48 2.19 10.63 -6.06
N LYS A 49 2.05 10.14 -7.30
CA LYS A 49 1.61 10.94 -8.45
C LYS A 49 0.16 11.42 -8.36
N LEU A 50 -0.66 10.86 -7.48
CA LEU A 50 -2.03 11.33 -7.23
C LEU A 50 -2.07 12.54 -6.29
N ALA A 51 -1.02 12.80 -5.52
CA ALA A 51 -0.96 13.99 -4.66
C ALA A 51 -1.11 15.27 -5.49
N GLY A 52 -2.12 16.08 -5.19
CA GLY A 52 -2.43 17.31 -5.90
C GLY A 52 -3.10 17.14 -7.27
N LYS A 53 -3.56 15.93 -7.64
CA LYS A 53 -4.30 15.70 -8.90
C LYS A 53 -5.80 15.95 -8.80
N TRP A 54 -6.38 15.92 -7.59
CA TRP A 54 -7.78 16.30 -7.40
C TRP A 54 -7.96 17.78 -7.67
N LYS A 55 -8.83 18.10 -8.64
CA LYS A 55 -9.10 19.49 -9.06
C LYS A 55 -10.04 20.22 -8.09
N ASP A 56 -10.80 19.44 -7.34
CA ASP A 56 -11.90 19.82 -6.45
C ASP A 56 -11.57 19.56 -4.98
N MET A 57 -10.29 19.31 -4.67
CA MET A 57 -9.86 19.18 -3.28
C MET A 57 -9.93 20.56 -2.60
N PRO A 58 -10.71 20.72 -1.52
CA PRO A 58 -10.77 21.99 -0.80
C PRO A 58 -9.42 22.32 -0.19
N ASP A 59 -9.12 23.61 -0.08
CA ASP A 59 -7.91 24.04 0.61
C ASP A 59 -8.03 23.88 2.14
N ALA A 60 -6.90 24.01 2.84
CA ALA A 60 -6.88 23.81 4.29
C ALA A 60 -7.75 24.83 5.05
N GLU A 61 -7.94 26.03 4.50
CA GLU A 61 -8.75 27.09 5.11
C GLU A 61 -10.24 26.86 4.84
N GLU A 62 -10.60 26.40 3.65
CA GLU A 62 -11.95 25.96 3.28
C GLU A 62 -12.43 24.82 4.19
N VAL A 63 -11.56 23.85 4.50
CA VAL A 63 -11.88 22.76 5.44
C VAL A 63 -12.04 23.28 6.87
N ARG A 64 -11.20 24.23 7.30
CA ARG A 64 -11.22 24.78 8.66
C ARG A 64 -12.34 25.78 8.91
N LYS A 65 -12.93 26.35 7.87
CA LYS A 65 -13.95 27.40 7.96
C LYS A 65 -15.12 27.05 8.88
N ASP A 66 -15.54 25.79 8.86
CA ASP A 66 -16.66 25.28 9.67
C ASP A 66 -16.17 24.47 10.89
N MET A 67 -14.85 24.41 11.15
CA MET A 67 -14.32 23.74 12.33
C MET A 67 -14.46 24.64 13.57
N GLY A 68 -14.86 24.04 14.69
CA GLY A 68 -14.88 24.73 15.98
C GLY A 68 -13.48 25.17 16.42
N VAL A 69 -13.42 26.23 17.23
CA VAL A 69 -12.16 26.71 17.81
C VAL A 69 -11.76 25.78 18.95
N ASP A 70 -10.50 25.35 18.97
CA ASP A 70 -9.96 24.56 20.08
C ASP A 70 -10.16 25.29 21.42
N HIS A 71 -10.73 24.58 22.40
CA HIS A 71 -10.79 25.08 23.76
C HIS A 71 -9.39 25.12 24.37
N LYS A 72 -9.15 26.10 25.24
CA LYS A 72 -7.88 26.21 25.96
C LYS A 72 -7.65 24.92 26.76
N ARG A 73 -6.43 24.38 26.65
CA ARG A 73 -5.97 23.28 27.50
C ARG A 73 -6.12 23.67 28.97
N GLU A 74 -6.52 22.72 29.81
CA GLU A 74 -6.64 22.93 31.25
C GLU A 74 -5.31 23.43 31.85
N PRO A 75 -5.36 24.36 32.82
CA PRO A 75 -4.18 24.78 33.55
C PRO A 75 -3.62 23.61 34.39
N ILE A 76 -2.29 23.59 34.53
CA ILE A 76 -1.55 22.62 35.38
C ILE A 76 -1.77 22.96 36.86
#